data_AF-A0A3M0XTX6-F1
#
_entry.id   AF-A0A3M0XTX6-F1
#
_cell.length_a   1.000
_cell.length_b   1.000
_cell.length_c   1.000
_cell.angle_alpha   90.00
_cell.angle_beta   90.00
_cell.angle_gamma   90.00
#
_symmetry.space_group_name_H-M   'P 1'
#
loop_
_entity.id
_entity.type
_entity.pdbx_description
1 polymer ?
#
loop_
_entity_poly.entity_id
_entity_poly.type
_entity_poly.pdbx_seq_one_letter_code
_entity_poly.pdbx_strand_id
1 'polypeptide(L)' 'LKEGAQASAADVIAFCREHMAHFKVPKTVVFGPLPKTSTGKIQKFVLRERARALDTSES' A
#
# COMPACT_ATOMS: atom_id res chain seq x y z
N LEU A 1 2.02 11.17 -4.26
CA LEU A 1 1.81 12.53 -3.71
C LEU A 1 2.58 13.49 -4.60
N LYS A 2 2.12 14.73 -4.79
CA LYS A 2 2.95 15.73 -5.47
C LYS A 2 4.28 15.88 -4.71
N GLU A 3 5.34 16.29 -5.39
CA GLU A 3 6.60 16.59 -4.72
C GLU A 3 6.36 17.57 -3.57
N GLY A 4 6.89 17.25 -2.38
CA GLY A 4 6.69 18.02 -1.14
C GLY A 4 5.45 17.64 -0.32
N ALA A 5 4.50 16.86 -0.86
CA ALA A 5 3.35 16.41 -0.10
C ALA A 5 3.66 15.12 0.68
N GLN A 6 3.37 15.14 1.97
CA GLN A 6 3.54 14.03 2.90
C GLN A 6 2.15 13.54 3.35
N ALA A 7 1.98 12.23 3.44
CA ALA A 7 0.82 11.61 4.07
C ALA A 7 1.32 10.39 4.84
N SER A 8 0.80 10.21 6.04
CA SER A 8 1.08 9.01 6.82
C SER A 8 0.18 7.85 6.38
N ALA A 9 0.55 6.63 6.77
CA ALA A 9 -0.28 5.46 6.52
C ALA A 9 -1.66 5.60 7.22
N ALA A 10 -1.68 6.21 8.41
CA ALA A 10 -2.89 6.47 9.18
C ALA A 10 -3.82 7.44 8.42
N ASP A 11 -3.29 8.50 7.82
CA ASP A 11 -4.08 9.48 7.06
C ASP A 11 -4.78 8.81 5.87
N VAL A 12 -4.06 7.94 5.15
CA VAL A 12 -4.62 7.21 4.02
C VAL A 12 -5.74 6.26 4.46
N ILE A 13 -5.55 5.57 5.59
CA ILE A 13 -6.57 4.66 6.15
C ILE A 13 -7.79 5.45 6.62
N ALA A 14 -7.60 6.57 7.33
CA ALA A 14 -8.67 7.43 7.82
C ALA A 14 -9.52 7.97 6.66
N PHE A 15 -8.87 8.52 5.63
CA PHE A 15 -9.52 8.94 4.39
C PHE A 15 -10.35 7.80 3.77
N CYS A 16 -9.79 6.59 3.69
CA CYS A 16 -10.52 5.44 3.14
C CYS A 16 -11.73 5.04 3.99
N ARG A 17 -11.68 5.18 5.32
CA ARG A 17 -12.80 4.89 6.24
C ARG A 17 -13.95 5.88 6.08
N GLU A 18 -13.64 7.14 5.85
CA GLU A 18 -14.64 8.20 5.65
C GLU A 18 -15.36 8.08 4.31
N HIS A 19 -14.67 7.56 3.28
CA HIS A 19 -15.17 7.55 1.89
C HIS A 19 -15.60 6.18 1.36
N MET A 20 -15.37 5.09 2.08
CA MET A 20 -15.71 3.73 1.61
C MET A 20 -16.24 2.83 2.73
N ALA A 21 -16.96 1.78 2.35
CA ALA A 21 -17.42 0.76 3.28
C ALA A 21 -16.23 0.07 3.98
N HIS A 22 -16.37 -0.19 5.29
CA HIS A 22 -15.30 -0.71 6.16
C HIS A 22 -14.54 -1.93 5.60
N PHE A 23 -15.20 -2.83 4.89
CA PHE A 23 -14.57 -4.04 4.33
C PHE A 23 -13.62 -3.78 3.14
N LYS A 24 -13.69 -2.58 2.53
CA LYS A 24 -12.80 -2.16 1.43
C LYS A 24 -11.59 -1.37 1.92
N VAL A 25 -11.59 -0.95 3.19
CA VAL A 25 -10.51 -0.16 3.76
C VAL A 25 -9.27 -1.05 3.91
N PRO A 26 -8.09 -0.60 3.44
CA PRO A 26 -6.86 -1.36 3.62
C PRO A 26 -6.50 -1.48 5.11
N LYS A 27 -6.00 -2.64 5.53
CA LYS A 27 -5.50 -2.85 6.90
C LYS A 27 -4.11 -2.23 7.11
N THR A 28 -3.28 -2.31 6.08
CA THR A 28 -1.87 -1.88 6.12
C THR A 28 -1.56 -1.07 4.86
N VAL A 29 -0.85 0.04 5.03
CA VAL A 29 -0.37 0.91 3.94
C VAL A 29 1.14 1.08 4.08
N VAL A 30 1.88 0.75 3.03
CA VAL A 30 3.34 0.87 2.99
C VAL A 30 3.72 1.77 1.82
N PHE A 31 4.51 2.79 2.09
CA PHE A 31 5.06 3.68 1.06
C PHE A 31 6.40 3.15 0.59
N GLY A 32 6.61 3.17 -0.73
CA GLY A 32 7.86 2.71 -1.31
C GLY A 32 7.80 2.59 -2.83
N PRO A 33 8.92 2.21 -3.47
CA PRO A 33 8.98 2.05 -4.92
C PRO A 33 8.16 0.83 -5.38
N LEU A 34 7.40 1.03 -6.45
CA LEU A 34 6.66 -0.05 -7.11
C LEU A 34 7.61 -0.86 -8.02
N PRO A 35 7.69 -2.19 -7.84
CA PRO A 35 8.52 -3.03 -8.70
C PRO A 35 7.92 -3.05 -10.11
N LYS A 36 8.75 -2.72 -11.10
CA LYS A 36 8.36 -2.63 -12.50
C LYS A 36 9.30 -3.45 -13.39
N THR A 37 8.77 -3.95 -14.50
CA THR A 37 9.59 -4.56 -15.57
C THR A 37 10.44 -3.51 -16.29
N SER A 38 11.37 -3.94 -17.14
CA SER A 38 12.11 -3.06 -18.07
C SER A 38 11.20 -2.21 -18.97
N THR A 39 9.98 -2.68 -19.24
CA THR A 39 8.93 -1.96 -19.98
C THR A 39 7.95 -1.19 -19.09
N GLY A 40 8.21 -1.08 -17.79
CA GLY A 40 7.44 -0.26 -16.85
C GLY A 40 6.17 -0.89 -16.28
N LYS A 41 5.85 -2.15 -16.61
CA LYS A 41 4.66 -2.85 -16.08
C LYS A 41 4.86 -3.22 -14.61
N ILE A 42 3.84 -3.03 -13.78
CA ILE A 42 3.90 -3.42 -12.36
C ILE A 42 4.00 -4.94 -12.23
N GLN A 43 4.98 -5.41 -11.47
CA GLN A 43 5.15 -6.82 -11.15
C GLN A 43 4.28 -7.20 -9.94
N LYS A 44 3.01 -7.53 -10.19
CA LYS A 44 2.02 -7.85 -9.14
C LYS A 44 2.44 -9.03 -8.25
N PHE A 45 3.19 -10.01 -8.76
CA PHE A 45 3.62 -11.17 -7.98
C PHE A 45 4.57 -10.77 -6.84
N VAL A 46 5.57 -9.92 -7.12
CA VAL A 46 6.49 -9.36 -6.12
C VAL A 46 5.71 -8.58 -5.05
N LEU A 47 4.69 -7.81 -5.45
CA LEU A 47 3.85 -7.09 -4.50
C LEU A 47 3.07 -8.04 -3.58
N ARG A 48 2.58 -9.18 -4.09
CA ARG A 48 1.90 -10.19 -3.26
C ARG A 48 2.87 -10.86 -2.29
N GLU A 49 4.10 -11.16 -2.71
CA GLU A 49 5.14 -11.73 -1.84
C GLU A 49 5.48 -10.77 -0.70
N ARG A 50 5.70 -9.48 -1.02
CA ARG A 50 5.90 -8.43 -0.02
C ARG A 50 4.73 -8.37 0.97
N ALA A 51 3.49 -8.43 0.47
CA ALA A 51 2.31 -8.41 1.33
C ALA A 51 2.22 -9.62 2.27
N ARG A 52 2.57 -10.84 1.80
CA ARG A 52 2.63 -12.04 2.64
C ARG A 52 3.70 -11.95 3.73
N ALA A 53 4.86 -11.37 3.40
CA ALA A 53 5.94 -11.18 4.36
C ALA A 53 5.53 -10.23 5.50
N LEU A 54 4.77 -9.18 5.21
CA LEU A 54 4.23 -8.25 6.21
C LEU A 54 3.21 -8.91 7.16
N ASP A 55 2.47 -9.90 6.68
CA ASP A 55 1.50 -10.66 7.49
C ASP A 55 2.21 -11.63 8.47
N THR A 56 3.46 -12.00 8.18
CA THR A 56 4.23 -12.97 8.99
C THR A 56 5.06 -12.31 10.09
N SER A 57 5.29 -10.98 10.03
CA SER A 57 6.11 -10.25 11.00
C SER A 57 5.39 -9.82 12.28
N GLU A 58 4.10 -10.15 12.41
CA GLU A 58 3.32 -9.95 13.64
C GLU A 58 3.09 -11.31 14.30
N SER A 59 4.12 -11.83 14.97
CA SER A 59 4.06 -13.00 15.87
C SER A 59 5.10 -12.87 16.97
#